data_AF-A0A7W1G357-F1
#
_entry.id   AF-A0A7W1G357-F1
#
_cell.length_a   1.000
_cell.length_b   1.000
_cell.length_c   1.000
_cell.angle_alpha   90.00
_cell.angle_beta   90.00
_cell.angle_gamma   90.00
#
_symmetry.space_group_name_H-M   'P 1'
#
loop_
_entity.id
_entity.type
_entity.pdbx_description
1 polymer ?
#
loop_
_entity_poly.entity_id
_entity_poly.type
_entity_poly.pdbx_seq_one_letter_code
_entity_poly.pdbx_strand_id
1 'polypeptide(L)'
;MKKSEKNSLREKTPDELRGLVAELRDSMLKGRFAVALEGKTMGVKYRAQRRQIARISTILSQKAAGTSPAAAAPAAAKATKTAQPAAKKPAAAKKSPAAEKAKA
;
A
#
# COMPACT_ATOMS: atom_id res chain seq x y z
N MET A 1 10.44 18.44 -25.74
CA MET A 1 10.00 17.15 -25.17
C MET A 1 10.83 16.85 -23.93
N LYS A 2 10.22 16.81 -22.73
CA LYS A 2 10.95 16.42 -21.51
C LYS A 2 11.35 14.95 -21.68
N LYS A 3 12.64 14.62 -21.67
CA LYS A 3 13.11 13.24 -21.45
C LYS A 3 12.27 12.69 -20.31
N SER A 4 11.46 11.66 -20.59
CA SER A 4 10.40 11.27 -19.66
C SER A 4 11.05 11.03 -18.30
N GLU A 5 10.53 11.61 -17.22
CA GLU A 5 11.11 11.53 -15.86
C GLU A 5 11.61 10.12 -15.50
N LYS A 6 10.96 9.09 -16.05
CA LYS A 6 11.36 7.68 -15.94
C LYS A 6 12.75 7.37 -16.52
N ASN A 7 13.10 7.91 -17.69
CA ASN A 7 14.40 7.71 -18.33
C ASN A 7 15.50 8.36 -17.47
N SER A 8 15.28 9.57 -16.99
CA SER A 8 16.21 10.27 -16.10
C SER A 8 16.41 9.55 -14.75
N LEU A 9 15.42 8.78 -14.27
CA LEU A 9 15.58 7.95 -13.07
C LEU A 9 16.38 6.66 -13.34
N ARG A 10 16.41 6.15 -14.58
CA ARG A 10 17.16 4.93 -14.91
C ARG A 10 18.65 5.18 -15.05
N GLU A 11 19.01 6.36 -15.54
CA GLU A 11 20.39 6.84 -15.73
C GLU A 11 21.12 7.05 -14.39
N LYS A 12 20.38 7.31 -13.31
CA LYS A 12 20.95 7.54 -11.97
C LYS A 12 21.54 6.28 -11.33
N THR A 13 22.51 6.51 -10.46
CA THR A 13 23.11 5.45 -9.65
C THR A 13 22.10 4.93 -8.60
N PRO A 14 22.22 3.67 -8.15
CA PRO A 14 21.31 3.12 -7.15
C PRO A 14 21.35 3.89 -5.82
N ASP A 15 22.50 4.46 -5.44
CA ASP A 15 22.63 5.21 -4.20
C ASP A 15 21.98 6.59 -4.28
N GLU A 16 22.11 7.30 -5.41
CA GLU A 16 21.35 8.53 -5.67
C GLU A 16 19.84 8.28 -5.61
N LEU A 17 19.38 7.16 -6.15
CA LEU A 17 17.96 6.77 -6.11
C LEU A 17 17.47 6.54 -4.68
N ARG A 18 18.30 5.97 -3.81
CA ARG A 18 17.99 5.81 -2.38
C ARG A 18 17.90 7.17 -1.68
N GLY A 19 18.85 8.07 -1.97
CA GLY A 19 18.83 9.45 -1.46
C GLY A 19 17.55 10.19 -1.83
N LEU A 20 17.17 10.16 -3.11
CA LEU A 20 15.93 10.79 -3.58
C LEU A 20 14.68 10.22 -2.90
N VAL A 21 14.65 8.93 -2.58
CA VAL A 21 13.54 8.33 -1.85
C VAL A 21 13.47 8.85 -0.41
N ALA A 22 14.61 9.05 0.26
CA ALA A 22 14.65 9.63 1.59
C ALA A 22 14.10 11.08 1.58
N GLU A 23 14.58 11.91 0.66
CA GLU A 23 14.12 13.29 0.49
C GLU A 23 12.60 13.37 0.22
N LEU A 24 12.10 12.50 -0.67
CA LEU A 24 10.67 12.45 -0.97
C LEU A 24 9.84 12.05 0.26
N ARG A 25 10.32 11.10 1.07
CA ARG A 25 9.64 10.70 2.31
C ARG A 25 9.64 11.82 3.35
N ASP A 26 10.75 12.53 3.51
CA ASP A 26 10.84 13.65 4.44
C ASP A 26 9.91 14.79 4.03
N SER A 27 9.83 15.09 2.74
CA SER A 27 8.89 16.09 2.23
C SER A 27 7.43 15.70 2.48
N MET A 28 7.09 14.41 2.34
CA MET A 28 5.76 13.89 2.65
C MET A 28 5.47 13.94 4.15
N LEU A 29 6.46 13.69 5.00
CA LEU A 29 6.33 13.78 6.45
C LEU A 29 6.05 15.23 6.88
N LYS A 30 6.83 16.20 6.39
CA LYS A 30 6.60 17.63 6.58
C LYS A 30 5.20 18.04 6.12
N GLY A 31 4.76 17.53 4.97
CA GLY A 31 3.40 17.75 4.48
C GLY A 31 2.33 17.24 5.44
N ARG A 32 2.49 16.03 5.99
CA ARG A 32 1.55 15.48 6.99
C ARG A 32 1.47 16.34 8.25
N PHE A 33 2.60 16.85 8.73
CA PHE A 33 2.61 17.80 9.85
C PHE A 33 1.86 19.09 9.52
N ALA A 34 2.06 19.65 8.32
CA ALA A 34 1.32 20.83 7.88
C ALA A 34 -0.21 20.60 7.78
N VAL A 35 -0.64 19.39 7.42
CA VAL A 35 -2.07 19.03 7.46
C VAL A 35 -2.59 19.02 8.89
N ALA A 36 -1.87 18.35 9.79
CA ALA A 36 -2.30 18.17 11.16
C ALA A 36 -2.31 19.50 11.95
N LEU A 37 -1.32 20.36 11.70
CA LEU A 37 -1.16 21.60 12.45
C LEU A 37 -1.93 22.79 11.85
N GLU A 38 -1.90 22.93 10.51
CA GLU A 38 -2.39 24.12 9.82
C GLU A 38 -3.68 23.85 9.01
N GLY A 39 -4.21 22.62 9.04
CA GLY A 39 -5.38 22.24 8.26
C GLY A 39 -5.15 22.25 6.75
N LYS A 40 -3.89 22.35 6.28
CA LYS A 40 -3.57 22.35 4.85
C LYS A 40 -3.92 21.02 4.20
N THR A 41 -4.28 21.04 2.92
CA THR A 41 -4.63 19.82 2.18
C THR A 41 -3.43 19.25 1.41
N MET A 42 -3.22 17.94 1.53
CA MET A 42 -2.25 17.21 0.69
C MET A 42 -2.88 16.92 -0.67
N GLY A 43 -2.66 17.82 -1.63
CA GLY A 43 -3.22 17.73 -2.98
C GLY A 43 -2.45 16.83 -3.96
N VAL A 44 -2.42 17.24 -5.23
CA VAL A 44 -1.79 16.50 -6.35
C VAL A 44 -0.32 16.17 -6.10
N LYS A 45 0.42 17.04 -5.40
CA LYS A 45 1.85 16.85 -5.07
C LYS A 45 2.09 15.57 -4.26
N TYR A 46 1.27 15.30 -3.25
CA TYR A 46 1.40 14.08 -2.43
C TYR A 46 1.20 12.81 -3.25
N ARG A 47 0.24 12.82 -4.19
CA ARG A 47 0.02 11.71 -5.13
C ARG A 47 1.19 11.53 -6.08
N ALA A 48 1.76 12.62 -6.58
CA ALA A 48 2.93 12.59 -7.47
C ALA A 48 4.16 11.99 -6.75
N GLN A 49 4.43 12.43 -5.52
CA GLN A 49 5.52 11.91 -4.69
C GLN A 49 5.39 10.42 -4.41
N ARG A 50 4.19 9.94 -4.04
CA ARG A 50 3.92 8.50 -3.88
C ARG A 50 4.21 7.69 -5.13
N ARG A 51 3.79 8.19 -6.30
CA ARG A 51 4.06 7.54 -7.59
C ARG A 51 5.54 7.55 -7.94
N GLN A 52 6.26 8.62 -7.60
CA GLN A 52 7.70 8.73 -7.84
C GLN A 52 8.49 7.75 -6.97
N ILE A 53 8.17 7.65 -5.67
CA ILE A 53 8.75 6.64 -4.79
C ILE A 53 8.53 5.23 -5.35
N ALA A 54 7.30 4.90 -5.75
CA ALA A 54 6.98 3.59 -6.31
C ALA A 54 7.81 3.28 -7.57
N ARG A 55 7.96 4.25 -8.49
CA ARG A 55 8.79 4.08 -9.69
C ARG A 55 10.26 3.85 -9.35
N ILE A 56 10.81 4.61 -8.40
CA ILE A 56 12.21 4.46 -7.99
C ILE A 56 12.42 3.08 -7.35
N SER A 57 11.50 2.65 -6.48
CA SER A 57 11.54 1.31 -5.89
C SER A 57 11.51 0.22 -6.95
N THR A 58 10.67 0.34 -7.98
CA THR A 58 10.66 -0.61 -9.11
C THR A 58 11.98 -0.62 -9.88
N ILE A 59 12.58 0.55 -10.13
CA ILE A 59 13.88 0.64 -10.82
C ILE A 59 14.99 0.00 -9.99
N LEU A 60 15.00 0.21 -8.67
CA LEU A 60 15.96 -0.42 -7.76
C LEU A 60 15.81 -1.94 -7.77
N SER A 61 14.57 -2.46 -7.74
CA SER A 61 14.31 -3.89 -7.86
C SER A 61 14.75 -4.45 -9.22
N GLN A 62 14.52 -3.74 -10.32
CA GLN A 62 14.98 -4.14 -11.65
C GLN A 62 16.50 -4.19 -11.75
N LYS A 63 17.19 -3.18 -11.20
CA LYS A 63 18.66 -3.16 -11.12
C LYS A 63 19.19 -4.32 -10.26
N ALA A 64 18.54 -4.63 -9.14
CA ALA A 64 18.94 -5.73 -8.27
C ALA A 64 18.71 -7.12 -8.89
N ALA A 65 17.61 -7.30 -9.63
CA ALA A 65 17.25 -8.57 -10.25
C ALA A 65 17.90 -8.80 -11.62
N GLY A 66 18.68 -7.84 -12.14
CA GLY A 66 19.26 -7.88 -13.49
C GLY A 66 18.21 -7.96 -14.61
N THR A 67 16.93 -7.75 -14.30
CA THR A 67 15.81 -8.02 -15.22
C THR A 67 15.29 -6.72 -15.83
N SER A 68 15.37 -6.64 -17.16
CA SER A 68 14.78 -5.57 -17.98
C SER A 68 13.24 -5.65 -17.96
N PRO A 69 12.49 -4.54 -18.11
CA PRO A 69 11.08 -4.39 -17.66
C PRO A 69 10.02 -5.04 -18.57
N ALA A 70 10.29 -6.21 -19.15
CA ALA A 70 9.37 -6.89 -20.06
C ALA A 70 8.80 -8.22 -19.53
N ALA A 71 9.22 -8.71 -18.34
CA ALA A 71 8.93 -10.09 -17.93
C ALA A 71 8.21 -10.25 -16.57
N ALA A 72 7.31 -9.34 -16.19
CA ALA A 72 6.56 -9.47 -14.92
C ALA A 72 5.05 -9.28 -15.05
N ALA A 73 4.37 -10.29 -15.60
CA ALA A 73 3.03 -10.73 -15.23
C ALA A 73 2.78 -12.17 -15.75
N PRO A 74 2.07 -13.07 -15.05
CA PRO A 74 1.77 -13.16 -13.62
C PRO A 74 2.21 -14.53 -13.01
N ALA A 75 2.89 -14.55 -11.87
CA ALA A 75 3.03 -15.76 -11.05
C ALA A 75 1.99 -15.74 -9.92
N ALA A 76 0.77 -16.16 -10.24
CA ALA A 76 -0.18 -16.66 -9.27
C ALA A 76 0.24 -18.09 -8.86
N ALA A 77 1.06 -18.21 -7.82
CA ALA A 77 1.28 -19.39 -6.97
C ALA A 77 2.27 -18.96 -5.87
N LYS A 78 1.94 -18.87 -4.58
CA LYS A 78 1.30 -19.90 -3.76
C LYS A 78 0.40 -19.24 -2.70
N ALA A 79 -0.87 -19.62 -2.71
CA ALA A 79 -1.69 -19.61 -1.52
C ALA A 79 -1.21 -20.74 -0.59
N THR A 80 -0.44 -20.42 0.44
CA THR A 80 -0.33 -21.30 1.61
C THR A 80 -1.47 -20.96 2.56
N LYS A 81 -2.44 -21.87 2.55
CA LYS A 81 -3.55 -21.99 3.47
C LYS A 81 -3.05 -21.99 4.92
N THR A 82 -3.43 -20.99 5.70
CA THR A 82 -3.87 -21.17 7.08
C THR A 82 -5.33 -20.74 7.13
N ALA A 83 -6.18 -21.67 6.70
CA ALA A 83 -7.61 -21.59 6.95
C ALA A 83 -7.81 -21.62 8.46
N GLN A 84 -8.22 -20.48 9.01
CA GLN A 84 -8.78 -20.35 10.34
C GLN A 84 -10.18 -20.98 10.28
N PRO A 85 -10.46 -22.13 10.92
CA PRO A 85 -11.78 -22.73 10.86
C PRO A 85 -12.73 -21.93 11.76
N ALA A 86 -13.59 -21.15 11.13
CA ALA A 86 -14.77 -20.58 11.74
C ALA A 86 -15.66 -21.72 12.28
N ALA A 87 -15.74 -21.82 13.61
CA ALA A 87 -16.64 -22.72 14.31
C ALA A 87 -18.10 -22.34 13.97
N LYS A 88 -18.70 -23.06 13.03
CA LYS A 88 -20.14 -23.11 12.82
C LYS A 88 -20.77 -23.79 14.03
N LYS A 89 -21.37 -23.02 14.94
CA LYS A 89 -22.32 -23.53 15.93
C LYS A 89 -23.68 -23.70 15.22
N PRO A 90 -24.28 -24.91 15.20
CA PRO A 90 -25.49 -25.15 14.42
C PRO A 90 -26.72 -24.51 15.08
N ALA A 91 -27.54 -23.89 14.24
CA ALA A 91 -28.89 -23.49 14.56
C ALA A 91 -29.74 -24.73 14.86
N ALA A 92 -30.24 -24.84 16.09
CA ALA A 92 -31.36 -25.71 16.43
C ALA A 92 -32.57 -24.82 16.72
N ALA A 93 -33.56 -24.94 15.85
CA ALA A 93 -34.87 -24.34 15.98
C ALA A 93 -35.57 -24.82 17.25
N LYS A 94 -36.24 -23.91 17.96
CA LYS A 94 -37.55 -24.12 18.60
C LYS A 94 -38.20 -22.74 18.85
N LYS A 95 -39.14 -22.37 17.95
CA LYS A 95 -40.35 -21.62 18.32
C LYS A 95 -41.09 -22.50 19.36
N SER A 96 -41.75 -22.03 20.40
CA SER A 96 -42.76 -20.97 20.50
C SER A 96 -43.07 -20.72 22.02
N PRO A 97 -44.22 -20.15 22.46
CA PRO A 97 -44.31 -18.83 23.08
C PRO A 97 -44.87 -18.85 24.53
N ALA A 98 -45.01 -17.64 25.11
CA ALA A 98 -45.95 -17.28 26.19
C ALA A 98 -45.71 -17.83 27.62
N ALA A 99 -45.52 -16.89 28.55
CA ALA A 99 -46.06 -16.82 29.93
C ALA A 99 -45.17 -15.82 30.70
N GLU A 100 -45.59 -14.58 30.96
CA GLU A 100 -46.59 -14.19 31.97
C GLU A 100 -46.05 -14.31 33.42
N LYS A 101 -46.12 -13.19 34.16
CA LYS A 101 -45.96 -13.01 35.62
C LYS A 101 -44.55 -13.22 36.17
N ALA A 102 -44.11 -12.63 37.28
CA ALA A 102 -44.44 -11.51 38.14
C ALA A 102 -43.44 -11.62 39.32
N LYS A 103 -43.06 -10.49 39.92
CA LYS A 103 -42.48 -10.34 41.29
C LYS A 103 -41.11 -10.97 41.60
N ALA A 104 -40.15 -10.10 41.97
CA ALA A 104 -39.67 -9.94 43.35
C ALA A 104 -38.97 -8.58 43.48
#